data_AF-A0A7V8BPK3-F1
#
_entry.id   AF-A0A7V8BPK3-F1
#
_cell.length_a   1.000
_cell.length_b   1.000
_cell.length_c   1.000
_cell.angle_alpha   90.00
_cell.angle_beta   90.00
_cell.angle_gamma   90.00
#
_symmetry.space_group_name_H-M   'P 1'
#
loop_
_entity.id
_entity.type
_entity.pdbx_description
1 polymer ?
#
loop_
_entity_poly.entity_id
_entity_poly.type
_entity_poly.pdbx_seq_one_letter_code
_entity_poly.pdbx_strand_id
1 'polypeptide(L)'
;MSLDIILNTIFSGVSALSSVIQTWSEARNRNETLGPNEVRNNFIKIKTESIQSHYQFNLVINSKILDVIRGNVEKATEDLIKSLSDPNNDDTSKDKAVERAKYTICNELKRLKDLNNDELPDQFDDVWKSNRCL
;
A
#
# COMPACT_ATOMS: atom_id res chain seq x y z
N MET A 1 19.40 2.42 -9.63
CA MET A 1 17.95 2.72 -9.75
C MET A 1 17.80 4.21 -9.47
N SER A 2 17.12 4.99 -10.33
CA SER A 2 16.89 6.41 -10.06
C SER A 2 15.90 6.59 -8.90
N LEU A 3 15.93 7.75 -8.25
CA LEU A 3 15.01 8.10 -7.15
C LEU A 3 13.54 7.97 -7.59
N ASP A 4 13.22 8.45 -8.80
CA ASP A 4 11.86 8.39 -9.35
C ASP A 4 11.36 6.95 -9.50
N ILE A 5 12.23 6.02 -9.91
CA ILE A 5 11.85 4.59 -10.03
C ILE A 5 11.51 4.01 -8.65
N ILE A 6 12.29 4.33 -7.62
CA ILE A 6 12.03 3.85 -6.26
C ILE A 6 10.71 4.44 -5.76
N LEU A 7 10.48 5.73 -5.95
CA LEU A 7 9.27 6.39 -5.48
C LEU A 7 8.01 5.88 -6.21
N ASN A 8 8.07 5.69 -7.52
CA ASN A 8 6.97 5.10 -8.29
C ASN A 8 6.68 3.66 -7.83
N THR A 9 7.70 2.91 -7.43
CA THR A 9 7.53 1.56 -6.87
C THR A 9 6.82 1.61 -5.52
N ILE A 10 7.21 2.56 -4.64
CA ILE A 10 6.53 2.79 -3.36
C ILE A 10 5.08 3.17 -3.59
N PHE A 11 4.83 4.16 -4.44
CA PHE A 11 3.49 4.61 -4.82
C PHE A 11 2.62 3.45 -5.31
N SER A 12 3.10 2.69 -6.28
CA SER A 12 2.38 1.54 -6.82
C SER A 12 2.10 0.48 -5.74
N GLY A 13 3.04 0.27 -4.82
CA GLY A 13 2.87 -0.65 -3.70
C GLY A 13 1.79 -0.21 -2.72
N VAL A 14 1.82 1.04 -2.26
CA VAL A 14 0.82 1.55 -1.30
C VAL A 14 -0.56 1.70 -1.93
N SER A 15 -0.65 2.06 -3.22
CA SER A 15 -1.91 2.13 -3.96
C SER A 15 -2.55 0.76 -4.11
N ALA A 16 -1.75 -0.25 -4.49
CA ALA A 16 -2.24 -1.62 -4.61
C ALA A 16 -2.65 -2.20 -3.25
N LEU A 17 -1.90 -1.90 -2.17
CA LEU A 17 -2.26 -2.32 -0.83
C LEU A 17 -3.57 -1.68 -0.35
N SER A 18 -3.73 -0.37 -0.58
CA SER A 18 -4.96 0.39 -0.31
C SER A 18 -6.16 -0.21 -1.05
N SER A 19 -6.01 -0.56 -2.32
CA SER A 19 -7.07 -1.19 -3.11
C SER A 19 -7.51 -2.54 -2.54
N VAL A 20 -6.55 -3.39 -2.14
CA VAL A 20 -6.86 -4.68 -1.50
C VAL A 20 -7.61 -4.47 -0.17
N ILE A 21 -7.19 -3.50 0.63
CA ILE A 21 -7.87 -3.12 1.88
C ILE A 21 -9.32 -2.70 1.63
N GLN A 22 -9.56 -1.86 0.62
CA GLN A 22 -10.90 -1.40 0.25
C GLN A 22 -11.76 -2.58 -0.23
N THR A 23 -11.21 -3.42 -1.10
CA THR A 23 -11.90 -4.60 -1.64
C THR A 23 -12.32 -5.57 -0.52
N TRP A 24 -11.43 -5.82 0.45
CA TRP A 24 -11.78 -6.63 1.63
C TRP A 24 -12.88 -5.98 2.46
N SER A 25 -12.76 -4.68 2.73
CA SER A 25 -13.75 -3.95 3.54
C SER A 25 -15.13 -3.96 2.88
N GLU A 26 -15.19 -3.83 1.56
CA GLU A 26 -16.42 -3.93 0.78
C GLU A 26 -17.03 -5.33 0.80
N ALA A 27 -16.23 -6.37 0.60
CA ALA A 27 -16.70 -7.76 0.69
C ALA A 27 -17.24 -8.05 2.09
N ARG A 28 -16.56 -7.59 3.14
CA ARG A 28 -17.02 -7.71 4.52
C ARG A 28 -18.35 -7.01 4.76
N ASN A 29 -18.53 -5.81 4.23
CA ASN A 29 -19.80 -5.08 4.32
C ASN A 29 -20.96 -5.79 3.59
N ARG A 30 -20.65 -6.59 2.57
CA ARG A 30 -21.62 -7.43 1.84
C ARG A 30 -21.76 -8.84 2.39
N ASN A 31 -21.03 -9.18 3.47
CA ASN A 31 -20.93 -10.53 4.02
C ASN A 31 -20.47 -11.58 2.98
N GLU A 32 -19.56 -11.16 2.10
CA GLU A 32 -18.93 -11.96 1.06
C GLU A 32 -17.50 -12.34 1.47
N THR A 33 -17.03 -13.50 0.98
CA THR A 33 -15.65 -13.94 1.15
C THR A 33 -14.85 -13.65 -0.12
N LEU A 34 -13.73 -12.95 0.01
CA LEU A 34 -12.79 -12.82 -1.11
C LEU A 34 -12.02 -14.12 -1.34
N GLY A 35 -11.96 -14.54 -2.60
CA GLY A 35 -11.11 -15.65 -3.01
C GLY A 35 -9.62 -15.25 -3.02
N PRO A 36 -8.69 -16.19 -2.76
CA PRO A 36 -7.24 -15.92 -2.83
C PRO A 36 -6.78 -15.31 -4.17
N ASN A 37 -7.35 -15.80 -5.28
CA ASN A 37 -7.02 -15.32 -6.62
C ASN A 37 -7.54 -13.90 -6.87
N GLU A 38 -8.68 -13.54 -6.29
CA GLU A 38 -9.26 -12.21 -6.43
C GLU A 38 -8.39 -11.15 -5.75
N VAL A 39 -7.96 -11.42 -4.51
CA VAL A 39 -7.03 -10.57 -3.75
C VAL A 39 -5.74 -10.34 -4.53
N ARG A 40 -5.13 -11.43 -5.02
CA ARG A 40 -3.87 -11.37 -5.75
C ARG A 40 -4.01 -10.63 -7.09
N ASN A 41 -5.07 -10.91 -7.84
CA ASN A 41 -5.31 -10.28 -9.14
C ASN A 41 -5.58 -8.78 -9.01
N ASN A 42 -6.33 -8.37 -7.99
CA ASN A 42 -6.56 -6.95 -7.70
C ASN A 42 -5.24 -6.23 -7.42
N PHE A 43 -4.40 -6.80 -6.54
CA PHE A 43 -3.08 -6.24 -6.25
C PHE A 43 -2.22 -6.10 -7.50
N ILE A 44 -2.10 -7.16 -8.30
CA ILE A 44 -1.29 -7.15 -9.53
C ILE A 44 -1.81 -6.09 -10.50
N LYS A 45 -3.13 -6.03 -10.72
CA LYS A 45 -3.76 -5.07 -11.62
C LYS A 45 -3.40 -3.63 -11.26
N ILE A 46 -3.67 -3.23 -10.01
CA ILE A 46 -3.44 -1.85 -9.56
C ILE A 46 -1.95 -1.51 -9.55
N LYS A 47 -1.10 -2.45 -9.13
CA LYS A 47 0.35 -2.25 -9.17
C LYS A 47 0.85 -1.99 -10.59
N THR A 48 0.37 -2.75 -11.58
CA THR A 48 0.75 -2.57 -12.98
C THR A 48 0.21 -1.25 -13.56
N GLU A 49 -1.02 -0.86 -13.24
CA GLU A 49 -1.64 0.39 -13.69
C GLU A 49 -0.92 1.61 -13.09
N SER A 50 -0.50 1.55 -11.83
CA SER A 50 0.15 2.65 -11.12
C SER A 50 1.56 2.97 -11.65
N ILE A 51 2.30 1.96 -12.14
CA ILE A 51 3.66 2.12 -12.68
C ILE A 51 3.71 2.97 -13.95
N GLN A 52 2.59 3.09 -14.69
CA GLN A 52 2.56 3.85 -15.95
C GLN A 52 2.57 5.37 -15.74
N SER A 53 2.29 5.84 -14.53
CA SER A 53 2.27 7.26 -14.16
C SER A 53 3.70 7.73 -13.85
N HIS A 54 4.36 8.40 -14.80
CA HIS A 54 5.70 8.94 -14.61
C HIS A 54 5.62 10.35 -14.02
N TYR A 55 5.87 10.45 -12.72
CA TYR A 55 6.01 11.74 -12.04
C TYR A 55 7.50 12.06 -11.83
N GLN A 56 7.87 13.33 -12.02
CA GLN A 56 9.22 13.82 -11.71
C GLN A 56 9.22 14.49 -10.34
N PHE A 57 10.21 14.14 -9.50
CA PHE A 57 10.26 14.64 -8.13
C PHE A 57 11.57 15.35 -7.80
N ASN A 58 11.43 16.51 -7.15
CA ASN A 58 12.52 17.11 -6.39
C ASN A 58 12.43 16.65 -4.92
N LEU A 59 12.63 15.36 -4.67
CA LEU A 59 12.70 14.84 -3.30
C LEU A 59 14.06 15.17 -2.68
N VAL A 60 14.05 15.58 -1.41
CA VAL A 60 15.27 15.77 -0.60
C VAL A 60 15.56 14.52 0.25
N ILE A 61 15.10 13.35 -0.18
CA ILE A 61 15.21 12.09 0.58
C ILE A 61 16.37 11.23 0.04
N ASN A 62 17.16 10.67 0.96
CA ASN A 62 18.20 9.70 0.65
C ASN A 62 17.60 8.40 0.07
N SER A 63 18.14 7.91 -1.05
CA SER A 63 17.68 6.68 -1.73
C SER A 63 17.65 5.44 -0.83
N LYS A 64 18.59 5.31 0.12
CA LYS A 64 18.60 4.18 1.07
C LYS A 64 17.38 4.18 1.98
N ILE A 65 16.86 5.36 2.34
CA ILE A 65 15.65 5.46 3.16
C ILE A 65 14.43 5.08 2.33
N LEU A 66 14.38 5.50 1.06
CA LEU A 66 13.33 5.08 0.13
C LEU A 66 13.35 3.56 -0.08
N ASP A 67 14.51 2.93 -0.17
CA ASP A 67 14.61 1.46 -0.25
C ASP A 67 14.06 0.76 1.01
N VAL A 68 14.26 1.34 2.20
CA VAL A 68 13.67 0.82 3.45
C VAL A 68 12.15 0.95 3.42
N ILE A 69 11.63 2.11 3.00
CA ILE A 69 10.19 2.34 2.87
C ILE A 69 9.58 1.35 1.87
N ARG A 70 10.22 1.16 0.71
CA ARG A 70 9.81 0.15 -0.29
C ARG A 70 9.74 -1.24 0.34
N GLY A 71 10.79 -1.67 1.03
CA GLY A 71 10.84 -2.99 1.67
C GLY A 71 9.75 -3.19 2.71
N ASN A 72 9.41 -2.16 3.49
CA ASN A 72 8.32 -2.21 4.46
C ASN A 72 6.95 -2.37 3.77
N VAL A 73 6.71 -1.64 2.68
CA VAL A 73 5.48 -1.75 1.88
C VAL A 73 5.37 -3.12 1.19
N GLU A 74 6.47 -3.63 0.65
CA GLU A 74 6.54 -4.98 0.05
C GLU A 74 6.23 -6.06 1.09
N LYS A 75 6.82 -5.98 2.27
CA LYS A 75 6.54 -6.92 3.35
C LYS A 75 5.08 -6.87 3.81
N ALA A 76 4.53 -5.68 4.03
CA ALA A 76 3.13 -5.53 4.42
C ALA A 76 2.17 -6.07 3.35
N THR A 77 2.55 -5.95 2.08
CA THR A 77 1.84 -6.55 0.96
C THR A 77 1.82 -8.07 1.06
N GLU A 78 3.00 -8.70 1.18
CA GLU A 78 3.10 -10.15 1.28
C GLU A 78 2.29 -10.70 2.46
N ASP A 79 2.40 -10.04 3.62
CA ASP A 79 1.69 -10.41 4.83
C ASP A 79 0.16 -10.28 4.67
N LEU A 80 -0.32 -9.20 4.02
CA LEU A 80 -1.74 -9.00 3.79
C LEU A 80 -2.29 -10.03 2.80
N ILE A 81 -1.65 -10.20 1.64
CA ILE A 81 -2.08 -11.16 0.62
C ILE A 81 -2.13 -12.56 1.21
N LYS A 82 -1.07 -12.97 1.94
CA LYS A 82 -1.03 -14.26 2.62
C LYS A 82 -2.19 -14.41 3.60
N SER A 83 -2.43 -13.39 4.43
CA SER A 83 -3.48 -13.45 5.45
C SER A 83 -4.89 -13.56 4.86
N LEU A 84 -5.19 -12.78 3.82
CA LEU A 84 -6.49 -12.79 3.16
C LEU A 84 -6.71 -14.05 2.32
N SER A 85 -5.64 -14.62 1.77
CA SER A 85 -5.66 -15.82 0.94
C SER A 85 -5.67 -17.13 1.73
N ASP A 86 -5.35 -17.10 3.03
CA ASP A 86 -5.34 -18.31 3.86
C ASP A 86 -6.78 -18.70 4.24
N PRO A 87 -7.27 -19.88 3.80
CA PRO A 87 -8.62 -20.34 4.14
C PRO A 87 -8.77 -20.68 5.64
N ASN A 88 -7.67 -20.86 6.38
CA ASN A 88 -7.72 -21.14 7.82
C ASN A 88 -7.84 -19.87 8.66
N ASN A 89 -7.62 -18.69 8.06
CA ASN A 89 -7.82 -17.44 8.76
C ASN A 89 -9.31 -17.09 8.78
N ASP A 90 -9.84 -16.93 9.99
CA ASP A 90 -11.15 -16.34 10.20
C ASP A 90 -11.14 -14.86 9.83
N ASP A 91 -12.33 -14.30 9.72
CA ASP A 91 -12.50 -12.89 9.35
C ASP A 91 -11.83 -11.95 10.36
N THR A 92 -11.83 -12.30 11.65
CA THR A 92 -11.14 -11.53 12.69
C THR A 92 -9.63 -11.43 12.43
N SER A 93 -8.99 -12.53 12.03
CA SER A 93 -7.56 -12.56 11.72
C SER A 93 -7.24 -11.77 10.46
N LYS A 94 -8.12 -11.84 9.46
CA LYS A 94 -8.04 -11.04 8.22
C LYS A 94 -8.20 -9.55 8.49
N ASP A 95 -9.18 -9.17 9.31
CA ASP A 95 -9.40 -7.78 9.73
C ASP A 95 -8.17 -7.22 10.47
N LYS A 96 -7.55 -8.02 11.37
CA LYS A 96 -6.28 -7.64 12.01
C LYS A 96 -5.13 -7.46 11.02
N ALA A 97 -5.06 -8.27 9.97
CA ALA A 97 -4.05 -8.10 8.92
C ALA A 97 -4.27 -6.81 8.11
N VAL A 98 -5.53 -6.49 7.81
CA VAL A 98 -5.91 -5.23 7.16
C VAL A 98 -5.53 -4.01 7.99
N GLU A 99 -5.81 -4.02 9.30
CA GLU A 99 -5.43 -2.90 10.17
C GLU A 99 -3.91 -2.71 10.27
N ARG A 100 -3.14 -3.81 10.31
CA ARG A 100 -1.67 -3.74 10.23
C ARG A 100 -1.20 -3.15 8.90
N ALA A 101 -1.82 -3.54 7.79
CA ALA A 101 -1.48 -3.02 6.47
C ALA A 101 -1.78 -1.51 6.36
N LYS A 102 -2.95 -1.06 6.82
CA LYS A 102 -3.31 0.37 6.92
C LYS A 102 -2.30 1.15 7.75
N TYR A 103 -1.94 0.63 8.93
CA TYR A 103 -0.95 1.25 9.81
C TYR A 103 0.40 1.42 9.09
N THR A 104 0.87 0.39 8.37
CA THR A 104 2.11 0.48 7.60
C THR A 104 2.03 1.54 6.50
N ILE A 105 0.93 1.60 5.73
CA ILE A 105 0.72 2.66 4.72
C ILE A 105 0.89 4.02 5.37
N CYS A 106 0.11 4.30 6.42
CA CYS A 106 0.13 5.62 7.05
C CYS A 106 1.48 5.96 7.69
N ASN A 107 2.12 5.00 8.35
CA ASN A 107 3.42 5.21 8.98
C ASN A 107 4.51 5.52 7.94
N GLU A 108 4.55 4.78 6.83
CA GLU A 108 5.57 4.99 5.80
C GLU A 108 5.30 6.25 4.96
N LEU A 109 4.04 6.58 4.67
CA LEU A 109 3.71 7.85 4.03
C LEU A 109 4.03 9.05 4.94
N LYS A 110 3.77 8.92 6.24
CA LYS A 110 4.13 9.96 7.22
C LYS A 110 5.64 10.16 7.25
N ARG A 111 6.39 9.05 7.29
CA ARG A 111 7.85 9.10 7.21
C ARG A 111 8.34 9.76 5.92
N LEU A 112 7.73 9.48 4.77
CA LEU A 112 8.05 10.17 3.51
C LEU A 112 7.81 11.68 3.62
N LYS A 113 6.66 12.07 4.16
CA LYS A 113 6.28 13.47 4.38
C LYS A 113 7.29 14.19 5.29
N ASP A 114 7.55 13.63 6.48
CA ASP A 114 8.45 14.22 7.48
C ASP A 114 9.88 14.39 6.91
N LEU A 115 10.35 13.43 6.10
CA LEU A 115 11.67 13.50 5.47
C LEU A 115 11.73 14.41 4.25
N ASN A 116 10.58 14.83 3.73
CA ASN A 116 10.45 15.73 2.59
C ASN A 116 9.90 17.10 3.02
N ASN A 117 10.43 17.65 4.11
CA ASN A 117 10.06 18.97 4.64
C ASN A 117 8.57 19.11 4.94
N ASP A 118 7.96 18.07 5.51
CA ASP A 118 6.53 18.00 5.81
C ASP A 118 5.61 18.05 4.57
N GLU A 119 6.16 17.83 3.37
CA GLU A 119 5.41 17.77 2.11
C GLU A 119 5.32 16.34 1.60
N LEU A 120 4.11 15.79 1.55
CA LEU A 120 3.87 14.52 0.88
C LEU A 120 3.62 14.79 -0.61
N PRO A 121 4.24 14.05 -1.54
CA PRO A 121 3.95 14.23 -2.96
C PRO A 121 2.48 13.94 -3.30
N ASP A 122 1.86 14.81 -4.11
CA ASP A 122 0.41 14.81 -4.41
C ASP A 122 -0.14 13.45 -4.87
N GLN A 123 0.65 12.63 -5.55
CA GLN A 123 0.22 11.29 -5.97
C GLN A 123 -0.23 10.41 -4.80
N PHE A 124 0.33 10.63 -3.60
CA PHE A 124 -0.02 9.86 -2.41
C PHE A 124 -1.28 10.38 -1.69
N ASP A 125 -1.85 11.51 -2.11
CA ASP A 125 -3.01 12.13 -1.44
C ASP A 125 -4.21 11.20 -1.35
N ASP A 126 -4.53 10.50 -2.44
CA ASP A 126 -5.69 9.62 -2.48
C ASP A 126 -5.49 8.41 -1.56
N VAL A 127 -4.27 7.87 -1.52
CA VAL A 127 -3.90 6.78 -0.62
C VAL A 127 -3.94 7.26 0.84
N TRP A 128 -3.41 8.45 1.12
CA TRP A 128 -3.43 9.06 2.44
C TRP A 128 -4.86 9.25 2.97
N LYS A 129 -5.73 9.87 2.15
CA LYS A 129 -7.13 10.17 2.50
C LYS A 129 -7.95 8.89 2.63
N SER A 130 -7.83 7.95 1.69
CA SER A 130 -8.61 6.71 1.70
C SER A 130 -8.27 5.80 2.89
N ASN A 131 -7.03 5.84 3.39
CA ASN A 131 -6.62 5.12 4.58
C ASN A 131 -6.80 5.93 5.88
N ARG A 132 -7.33 7.16 5.79
CA ARG A 132 -7.55 8.07 6.93
C ARG A 132 -6.31 8.26 7.80
N CYS A 133 -5.15 8.46 7.15
CA CYS A 133 -3.90 8.68 7.85
C CYS A 133 -3.97 10.01 8.63
N LEU A 134 -3.63 9.96 9.93
CA LEU A 134 -3.66 11.08 10.88
C LEU A 134 -2.25 11.64 11.17
#